data_AF-A0A5B0KMZ1-F1
#
_entry.id   AF-A0A5B0KMZ1-F1
#
_cell.length_a   1.000
_cell.length_b   1.000
_cell.length_c   1.000
_cell.angle_alpha   90.00
_cell.angle_beta   90.00
_cell.angle_gamma   90.00
#
_symmetry.space_group_name_H-M   'P 1'
#
loop_
_entity.id
_entity.type
_entity.pdbx_description
1 polymer ?
#
loop_
_entity_poly.entity_id
_entity_poly.type
_entity_poly.pdbx_seq_one_letter_code
_entity_poly.pdbx_strand_id
1 'polypeptide(L)'
;MARRRTVRRDEAAEILQEARRILKDTDTAALAGGATLGALEEAASDDFDETFSAEKVAALLAADAWRTLKNRLAQRRSQERAVEDGTASLHVRLPPDIVQALSGIAPSPVEAIRQLLAGAGTAVPEPGSEEFCRNRLCMPEVPLADPGRWECRTCGLVGRADWPFNRHMMLLLAASADRTASLRDVAADIYERFPGGLRFTAVAWATDQSDLPRRERRQAKAERSATLSRLADHGLLEEAPGPRGGVGYRTLEEPPEWLADLLVERRAEREAEETARQARAVAVQRAIAEGLSYTTEAGTVTHIEQTEYGLELVFPAAPAVEVREAMKLDGDCKWDPDRRRWLRMRPVASVEPWLAEAIEAGATVLPRLP
;
A
#
# COMPACT_ATOMS: atom_id res chain seq x y z
N MET A 1 7.60 -32.16 41.10
CA MET A 1 7.40 -31.24 39.96
C MET A 1 7.67 -32.02 38.68
N ALA A 2 6.67 -32.23 37.83
CA ALA A 2 6.83 -32.93 36.56
C ALA A 2 7.65 -32.05 35.59
N ARG A 3 8.70 -32.61 34.97
CA ARG A 3 9.45 -31.92 33.91
C ARG A 3 8.47 -31.55 32.80
N ARG A 4 8.36 -30.25 32.46
CA ARG A 4 7.63 -29.81 31.26
C ARG A 4 8.19 -30.54 30.05
N ARG A 5 7.36 -31.30 29.37
CA ARG A 5 7.71 -31.96 28.11
C ARG A 5 7.66 -30.87 27.05
N THR A 6 8.82 -30.48 26.55
CA THR A 6 8.95 -29.45 25.51
C THR A 6 8.44 -30.00 24.19
N VAL A 7 7.45 -29.32 23.61
CA VAL A 7 6.89 -29.61 22.30
C VAL A 7 7.42 -28.60 21.31
N ARG A 8 7.86 -29.05 20.14
CA ARG A 8 8.26 -28.15 19.06
C ARG A 8 7.04 -27.72 18.25
N ARG A 9 7.09 -26.54 17.63
CA ARG A 9 5.97 -25.97 16.86
C ARG A 9 5.53 -26.87 15.69
N ASP A 10 6.45 -27.61 15.08
CA ASP A 10 6.20 -28.60 14.03
C ASP A 10 5.55 -29.90 14.54
N GLU A 11 5.58 -30.17 15.84
CA GLU A 11 5.01 -31.37 16.47
C GLU A 11 3.59 -31.15 17.02
N ALA A 12 3.13 -29.89 17.11
CA ALA A 12 1.92 -29.50 17.82
C ALA A 12 0.64 -30.13 17.21
N ALA A 13 0.46 -30.02 15.89
CA ALA A 13 -0.71 -30.54 15.20
C ALA A 13 -0.89 -32.06 15.36
N GLU A 14 0.21 -32.81 15.33
CA GLU A 14 0.21 -34.27 15.47
C GLU A 14 -0.08 -34.71 16.91
N ILE A 15 0.42 -33.98 17.89
CA ILE A 15 0.13 -34.23 19.30
C ILE A 15 -1.36 -33.97 19.58
N LEU A 16 -1.93 -32.91 19.01
CA LEU A 16 -3.37 -32.63 19.08
C LEU A 16 -4.20 -33.68 18.33
N GLN A 17 -3.72 -34.18 17.19
CA GLN A 17 -4.38 -35.27 16.46
C GLN A 17 -4.37 -36.58 17.25
N GLU A 18 -3.28 -36.89 17.94
CA GLU A 18 -3.20 -38.05 18.83
C GLU A 18 -4.18 -37.90 20.01
N ALA A 19 -4.33 -36.70 20.58
CA ALA A 19 -5.36 -36.45 21.59
C ALA A 19 -6.77 -36.73 21.05
N ARG A 20 -7.08 -36.23 19.85
CA ARG A 20 -8.37 -36.50 19.19
C ARG A 20 -8.60 -38.00 18.93
N ARG A 21 -7.54 -38.75 18.57
CA ARG A 21 -7.60 -40.22 18.44
C ARG A 21 -7.94 -40.88 19.78
N ILE A 22 -7.22 -40.52 20.84
CA ILE A 22 -7.44 -41.07 22.19
C ILE A 22 -8.87 -40.77 22.68
N LEU A 23 -9.36 -39.55 22.44
CA LEU A 23 -10.74 -39.16 22.76
C LEU A 23 -11.77 -39.99 21.97
N LYS A 24 -11.53 -40.17 20.66
CA LYS A 24 -12.42 -40.97 19.79
C LYS A 24 -12.46 -42.44 20.20
N ASP A 25 -11.30 -43.01 20.54
CA ASP A 25 -11.16 -44.43 20.91
C ASP A 25 -11.46 -44.67 22.41
N THR A 26 -11.69 -43.60 23.18
CA THR A 26 -11.91 -43.65 24.64
C THR A 26 -10.77 -44.36 25.38
N ASP A 27 -9.53 -44.21 24.90
CA ASP A 27 -8.35 -44.96 25.33
C ASP A 27 -7.73 -44.38 26.62
N THR A 28 -8.31 -44.75 27.77
CA THR A 28 -7.84 -44.29 29.09
C THR A 28 -6.46 -44.80 29.47
N ALA A 29 -5.98 -45.89 28.85
CA ALA A 29 -4.65 -46.44 29.10
C ALA A 29 -3.53 -45.55 28.53
N ALA A 30 -3.84 -44.69 27.56
CA ALA A 30 -2.90 -43.72 27.01
C ALA A 30 -2.63 -42.51 27.93
N LEU A 31 -3.40 -42.35 29.01
CA LEU A 31 -3.32 -41.21 29.93
C LEU A 31 -2.41 -41.50 31.15
N ALA A 32 -1.75 -40.46 31.64
CA ALA A 32 -0.97 -40.53 32.87
C ALA A 32 -1.89 -40.80 34.09
N GLY A 33 -1.35 -41.45 35.12
CA GLY A 33 -2.12 -41.73 36.34
C GLY A 33 -2.71 -40.45 36.95
N GLY A 34 -4.04 -40.38 37.03
CA GLY A 34 -4.78 -39.22 37.54
C GLY A 34 -5.27 -38.22 36.48
N ALA A 35 -4.89 -38.38 35.21
CA ALA A 35 -5.46 -37.61 34.10
C ALA A 35 -6.79 -38.24 33.65
N THR A 36 -7.72 -37.40 33.18
CA THR A 36 -9.04 -37.82 32.69
C THR A 36 -9.21 -37.48 31.22
N LEU A 37 -10.12 -38.18 30.53
CA LEU A 37 -10.47 -37.84 29.14
C LEU A 37 -11.03 -36.41 29.02
N GLY A 38 -11.76 -35.94 30.04
CA GLY A 38 -12.23 -34.54 30.08
C GLY A 38 -11.08 -33.52 30.15
N ALA A 39 -10.02 -33.80 30.92
CA ALA A 39 -8.84 -32.93 30.96
C ALA A 39 -8.08 -32.94 29.62
N LEU A 40 -8.09 -34.08 28.90
CA LEU A 40 -7.52 -34.18 27.56
C LEU A 40 -8.35 -33.40 26.53
N GLU A 41 -9.67 -33.45 26.62
CA GLU A 41 -10.60 -32.72 25.75
C GLU A 41 -10.48 -31.20 25.93
N GLU A 42 -10.39 -30.74 27.18
CA GLU A 42 -10.15 -29.33 27.52
C GLU A 42 -8.80 -28.85 26.96
N ALA A 43 -7.74 -29.65 27.14
CA ALA A 43 -6.42 -29.32 26.61
C ALA A 43 -6.36 -29.33 25.07
N ALA A 44 -7.14 -30.19 24.41
CA ALA A 44 -7.16 -30.32 22.95
C ALA A 44 -8.08 -29.30 22.25
N SER A 45 -9.00 -28.66 23.00
CA SER A 45 -9.97 -27.67 22.52
C SER A 45 -9.62 -26.24 22.96
N ASP A 46 -8.44 -26.04 23.53
CA ASP A 46 -7.95 -24.71 23.93
C ASP A 46 -7.46 -23.94 22.69
N ASP A 47 -8.20 -22.88 22.34
CA ASP A 47 -8.00 -22.05 21.13
C ASP A 47 -6.90 -20.98 21.29
N PHE A 48 -6.20 -20.94 22.44
CA PHE A 48 -5.25 -19.86 22.74
C PHE A 48 -3.94 -19.93 21.94
N ASP A 49 -3.26 -21.10 21.90
CA ASP A 49 -2.04 -21.35 21.11
C ASP A 49 -1.85 -22.87 20.90
N GLU A 50 -1.70 -23.31 19.65
CA GLU A 50 -1.58 -24.74 19.31
C GLU A 50 -0.38 -25.45 19.97
N THR A 51 0.74 -24.74 20.15
CA THR A 51 1.95 -25.26 20.81
C THR A 51 1.69 -25.43 22.30
N PHE A 52 1.02 -24.45 22.91
CA PHE A 52 0.64 -24.50 24.32
C PHE A 52 -0.37 -25.62 24.61
N SER A 53 -1.38 -25.76 23.76
CA SER A 53 -2.37 -26.83 23.83
C SER A 53 -1.71 -28.21 23.65
N ALA A 54 -0.75 -28.32 22.72
CA ALA A 54 0.03 -29.54 22.55
C ALA A 54 0.95 -29.86 23.73
N GLU A 55 1.55 -28.87 24.40
CA GLU A 55 2.32 -29.07 25.63
C GLU A 55 1.45 -29.59 26.79
N LYS A 56 0.23 -29.05 26.94
CA LYS A 56 -0.76 -29.53 27.91
C LYS A 56 -1.16 -30.97 27.62
N VAL A 57 -1.49 -31.29 26.36
CA VAL A 57 -1.78 -32.66 25.93
C VAL A 57 -0.60 -33.59 26.24
N ALA A 58 0.63 -33.19 25.88
CA ALA A 58 1.83 -33.98 26.12
C ALA A 58 2.06 -34.28 27.61
N ALA A 59 1.67 -33.36 28.50
CA ALA A 59 1.75 -33.56 29.95
C ALA A 59 0.73 -34.57 30.49
N LEU A 60 -0.41 -34.74 29.81
CA LEU A 60 -1.48 -35.67 30.19
C LEU A 60 -1.26 -37.10 29.69
N LEU A 61 -0.35 -37.32 28.74
CA LEU A 61 -0.05 -38.65 28.19
C LEU A 61 0.80 -39.51 29.14
N ALA A 62 0.47 -40.80 29.22
CA ALA A 62 1.30 -41.81 29.87
C ALA A 62 2.72 -41.83 29.26
N ALA A 63 3.72 -42.22 30.05
CA ALA A 63 5.11 -42.23 29.60
C ALA A 63 5.34 -43.11 28.36
N ASP A 64 4.65 -44.25 28.26
CA ASP A 64 4.79 -45.18 27.14
C ASP A 64 4.05 -44.71 25.89
N ALA A 65 2.86 -44.12 26.05
CA ALA A 65 2.12 -43.48 24.96
C ALA A 65 2.93 -42.31 24.37
N TRP A 66 3.51 -41.48 25.23
CA TRP A 66 4.38 -40.38 24.82
C TRP A 66 5.63 -40.86 24.07
N ARG A 67 6.29 -41.92 24.56
CA ARG A 67 7.48 -42.49 23.90
C ARG A 67 7.13 -43.04 22.51
N THR A 68 6.01 -43.73 22.39
CA THR A 68 5.50 -44.27 21.11
C THR A 68 5.18 -43.15 20.12
N LEU A 69 4.54 -42.08 20.57
CA LEU A 69 4.26 -40.89 19.76
C LEU A 69 5.56 -40.23 19.28
N LYS A 70 6.55 -40.01 20.17
CA LYS A 70 7.83 -39.39 19.78
C LYS A 70 8.63 -40.24 18.79
N ASN A 71 8.61 -41.57 18.93
CA ASN A 71 9.25 -42.47 17.97
C ASN A 71 8.58 -42.40 16.59
N ARG A 72 7.24 -42.35 16.55
CA ARG A 72 6.47 -42.17 15.30
C ARG A 72 6.77 -40.83 14.64
N LEU A 73 6.84 -39.74 15.41
CA LEU A 73 7.24 -38.42 14.92
C LEU A 73 8.69 -38.38 14.42
N ALA A 74 9.61 -39.10 15.06
CA ALA A 74 10.99 -39.22 14.60
C ALA A 74 11.09 -40.02 13.29
N GLN A 75 10.36 -41.14 13.19
CA GLN A 75 10.31 -41.96 11.99
C GLN A 75 9.70 -41.21 10.81
N ARG A 76 8.60 -40.48 11.03
CA ARG A 76 7.99 -39.64 10.00
C ARG A 76 8.95 -38.57 9.50
N ARG A 77 9.66 -37.87 10.39
CA ARG A 77 10.69 -36.90 9.99
C ARG A 77 11.82 -37.52 9.17
N SER A 78 12.24 -38.74 9.53
CA SER A 78 13.25 -39.45 8.74
C SER A 78 12.74 -39.81 7.33
N GLN A 79 11.44 -40.11 7.21
CA GLN A 79 10.80 -40.42 5.94
C GLN A 79 10.54 -39.15 5.11
N GLU A 80 10.11 -38.05 5.72
CA GLU A 80 9.94 -36.75 5.06
C GLU A 80 11.28 -36.27 4.50
N ARG A 81 12.36 -36.34 5.29
CA ARG A 81 13.71 -36.04 4.80
C ARG A 81 14.15 -36.99 3.68
N ALA A 82 13.88 -38.29 3.79
CA ALA A 82 14.24 -39.23 2.72
C ALA A 82 13.45 -38.97 1.41
N VAL A 83 12.21 -38.43 1.52
CA VAL A 83 11.42 -37.98 0.36
C VAL A 83 11.96 -36.67 -0.20
N GLU A 84 12.32 -35.70 0.64
CA GLU A 84 12.97 -34.44 0.23
C GLU A 84 14.32 -34.70 -0.46
N ASP A 85 15.10 -35.63 0.08
CA ASP A 85 16.40 -36.08 -0.45
C ASP A 85 16.25 -37.00 -1.68
N GLY A 86 15.02 -37.33 -2.09
CA GLY A 86 14.73 -38.15 -3.26
C GLY A 86 15.13 -39.63 -3.15
N THR A 87 15.40 -40.11 -1.94
CA THR A 87 15.87 -41.48 -1.66
C THR A 87 14.74 -42.44 -1.26
N ALA A 88 13.54 -41.93 -0.99
CA ALA A 88 12.35 -42.74 -0.66
C ALA A 88 11.17 -42.48 -1.61
N SER A 89 10.42 -43.54 -1.90
CA SER A 89 9.23 -43.49 -2.74
C SER A 89 8.06 -42.81 -2.02
N LEU A 90 7.46 -41.78 -2.64
CA LEU A 90 6.21 -41.18 -2.17
C LEU A 90 5.02 -42.01 -2.69
N HIS A 91 4.24 -42.58 -1.77
CA HIS A 91 3.01 -43.29 -2.11
C HIS A 91 1.81 -42.34 -1.98
N VAL A 92 1.35 -41.82 -3.12
CA VAL A 92 0.15 -40.98 -3.17
C VAL A 92 -1.08 -41.86 -3.41
N ARG A 93 -2.10 -41.73 -2.56
CA ARG A 93 -3.43 -42.30 -2.85
C ARG A 93 -4.19 -41.32 -3.74
N LEU A 94 -4.53 -41.79 -4.94
CA LEU A 94 -5.38 -41.04 -5.85
C LEU A 94 -6.85 -41.35 -5.57
N PRO A 95 -7.74 -40.33 -5.57
CA PRO A 95 -9.18 -40.51 -5.55
C PRO A 95 -9.68 -41.47 -6.67
N PRO A 96 -10.76 -42.25 -6.45
CA PRO A 96 -11.22 -43.28 -7.39
C PRO A 96 -11.62 -42.75 -8.76
N ASP A 97 -12.21 -41.55 -8.79
CA ASP A 97 -12.58 -40.80 -9.99
C ASP A 97 -11.34 -40.41 -10.81
N ILE A 98 -10.24 -40.04 -10.16
CA ILE A 98 -8.97 -39.75 -10.83
C ILE A 98 -8.34 -41.05 -11.37
N VAL A 99 -8.40 -42.14 -10.60
CA VAL A 99 -7.94 -43.46 -11.08
C VAL A 99 -8.73 -43.90 -12.31
N GLN A 100 -10.05 -43.71 -12.31
CA GLN A 100 -10.93 -44.03 -13.43
C GLN A 100 -10.62 -43.17 -14.65
N ALA A 101 -10.41 -41.85 -14.47
CA ALA A 101 -10.02 -40.95 -15.55
C ALA A 101 -8.65 -41.32 -16.16
N LEU A 102 -7.67 -41.66 -15.32
CA LEU A 102 -6.35 -42.12 -15.76
C LEU A 102 -6.42 -43.46 -16.50
N SER A 103 -7.32 -44.36 -16.08
CA SER A 103 -7.54 -45.65 -16.74
C SER A 103 -8.15 -45.49 -18.14
N GLY A 104 -8.80 -44.36 -18.42
CA GLY A 104 -9.25 -43.98 -19.77
C GLY A 104 -8.12 -43.53 -20.70
N ILE A 105 -6.94 -43.22 -20.16
CA ILE A 105 -5.77 -42.75 -20.92
C ILE A 105 -4.79 -43.89 -21.16
N ALA A 106 -4.48 -44.69 -20.13
CA ALA A 106 -3.65 -45.88 -20.25
C ALA A 106 -4.08 -46.98 -19.29
N PRO A 107 -3.71 -48.26 -19.54
CA PRO A 107 -4.10 -49.40 -18.70
C PRO A 107 -3.60 -49.35 -17.25
N SER A 108 -2.61 -48.49 -16.95
CA SER A 108 -2.07 -48.28 -15.61
C SER A 108 -2.10 -46.78 -15.29
N PRO A 109 -2.54 -46.35 -14.09
CA PRO A 109 -2.49 -44.95 -13.69
C PRO A 109 -1.09 -44.35 -13.75
N VAL A 110 -0.05 -45.14 -13.44
CA VAL A 110 1.35 -44.69 -13.55
C VAL A 110 1.74 -44.46 -15.00
N GLU A 111 1.28 -45.32 -15.91
CA GLU A 111 1.55 -45.18 -17.33
C GLU A 111 0.74 -44.04 -17.95
N ALA A 112 -0.49 -43.82 -17.50
CA ALA A 112 -1.32 -42.68 -17.88
C ALA A 112 -0.69 -41.37 -17.40
N ILE A 113 -0.18 -41.32 -16.18
CA ILE A 113 0.58 -40.18 -15.66
C ILE A 113 1.86 -39.99 -16.48
N ARG A 114 2.62 -41.04 -16.79
CA ARG A 114 3.81 -40.94 -17.65
C ARG A 114 3.47 -40.46 -19.05
N GLN A 115 2.38 -40.91 -19.64
CA GLN A 115 1.92 -40.48 -20.97
C GLN A 115 1.36 -39.07 -20.96
N LEU A 116 0.70 -38.63 -19.88
CA LEU A 116 0.32 -37.23 -19.68
C LEU A 116 1.56 -36.34 -19.51
N LEU A 117 2.57 -36.82 -18.79
CA LEU A 117 3.85 -36.11 -18.62
C LEU A 117 4.71 -36.13 -19.88
N ALA A 118 4.66 -37.21 -20.67
CA ALA A 118 5.37 -37.35 -21.95
C ALA A 118 4.62 -36.66 -23.10
N GLY A 119 3.28 -36.59 -23.03
CA GLY A 119 2.40 -35.81 -23.91
C GLY A 119 2.41 -34.32 -23.60
N ALA A 120 2.76 -33.94 -22.36
CA ALA A 120 3.26 -32.61 -22.00
C ALA A 120 4.71 -32.36 -22.49
N GLY A 121 5.23 -33.24 -23.36
CA GLY A 121 6.51 -33.16 -24.05
C GLY A 121 6.54 -32.27 -25.28
N THR A 122 5.51 -31.45 -25.53
CA THR A 122 5.73 -30.16 -26.18
C THR A 122 5.91 -29.12 -25.08
N ALA A 123 7.16 -29.02 -24.62
CA ALA A 123 7.75 -28.03 -23.70
C ALA A 123 6.85 -27.59 -22.52
N VAL A 124 7.26 -27.91 -21.28
CA VAL A 124 6.93 -27.02 -20.15
C VAL A 124 7.28 -25.61 -20.63
N PRO A 125 6.31 -24.69 -20.78
CA PRO A 125 6.61 -23.40 -21.37
C PRO A 125 7.71 -22.75 -20.53
N GLU A 126 8.72 -22.20 -21.19
CA GLU A 126 9.89 -21.65 -20.50
C GLU A 126 9.41 -20.67 -19.43
N PRO A 127 9.95 -20.71 -18.19
CA PRO A 127 9.62 -19.71 -17.18
C PRO A 127 9.73 -18.30 -17.77
N GLY A 128 8.66 -17.52 -17.65
CA GLY A 128 8.61 -16.16 -18.21
C GLY A 128 8.04 -16.05 -19.62
N SER A 129 7.82 -17.18 -20.31
CA SER A 129 7.01 -17.19 -21.53
C SER A 129 5.56 -16.79 -21.24
N GLU A 130 4.89 -16.17 -22.21
CA GLU A 130 3.50 -15.74 -22.03
C GLU A 130 2.57 -16.92 -21.74
N GLU A 131 2.82 -18.07 -22.37
CA GLU A 131 2.08 -19.30 -22.14
C GLU A 131 2.29 -19.84 -20.71
N PHE A 132 3.53 -19.80 -20.19
CA PHE A 132 3.80 -20.14 -18.78
C PHE A 132 3.05 -19.21 -17.82
N CYS A 133 3.14 -17.90 -18.05
CA CYS A 133 2.54 -16.89 -17.18
C CYS A 133 1.02 -16.89 -17.22
N ARG A 134 0.41 -17.31 -18.34
CA ARG A 134 -1.04 -17.43 -18.47
C ARG A 134 -1.57 -18.73 -17.86
N ASN A 135 -0.83 -19.83 -17.99
CA ASN A 135 -1.26 -21.17 -17.57
C ASN A 135 -0.87 -21.53 -16.13
N ARG A 136 0.14 -20.85 -15.56
CA ARG A 136 0.52 -20.95 -14.14
C ARG A 136 0.37 -19.59 -13.48
N LEU A 137 -0.12 -19.59 -12.23
CA LEU A 137 -0.39 -18.43 -11.37
C LEU A 137 0.88 -17.61 -11.07
N CYS A 138 1.50 -16.99 -12.07
CA CYS A 138 2.63 -16.11 -11.85
C CYS A 138 2.18 -14.94 -10.96
N MET A 139 2.93 -14.73 -9.89
CA MET A 139 2.73 -13.61 -8.96
C MET A 139 3.95 -12.69 -9.02
N PRO A 140 4.12 -11.92 -10.11
CA PRO A 140 5.18 -10.93 -10.21
C PRO A 140 4.83 -9.73 -9.32
N GLU A 141 5.78 -9.34 -8.48
CA GLU A 141 5.66 -8.25 -7.53
C GLU A 141 6.85 -7.31 -7.66
N VAL A 142 6.58 -6.02 -7.52
CA VAL A 142 7.61 -4.98 -7.38
C VAL A 142 7.96 -4.89 -5.89
N PRO A 143 9.21 -5.13 -5.48
CA PRO A 143 9.58 -5.07 -4.09
C PRO A 143 9.60 -3.61 -3.60
N LEU A 144 9.24 -3.42 -2.33
CA LEU A 144 9.12 -2.09 -1.75
C LEU A 144 10.46 -1.33 -1.72
N ALA A 145 11.56 -2.06 -1.50
CA ALA A 145 12.90 -1.49 -1.38
C ALA A 145 13.52 -1.12 -2.74
N ASP A 146 13.17 -1.83 -3.82
CA ASP A 146 13.73 -1.60 -5.16
C ASP A 146 12.60 -1.56 -6.21
N PRO A 147 11.93 -0.40 -6.38
CA PRO A 147 10.84 -0.27 -7.35
C PRO A 147 11.31 -0.36 -8.81
N GLY A 148 12.63 -0.32 -9.05
CA GLY A 148 13.21 -0.47 -10.40
C GLY A 148 13.25 -1.92 -10.88
N ARG A 149 12.95 -2.88 -10.00
CA ARG A 149 12.96 -4.32 -10.31
C ARG A 149 11.62 -4.97 -9.98
N TRP A 150 11.47 -6.19 -10.43
CA TRP A 150 10.40 -7.08 -9.99
C TRP A 150 10.91 -8.49 -9.80
N GLU A 151 10.19 -9.25 -9.00
CA GLU A 151 10.42 -10.67 -8.76
C GLU A 151 9.10 -11.45 -8.85
N CYS A 152 9.14 -12.64 -9.44
CA CYS A 152 7.99 -13.54 -9.45
C CYS A 152 8.14 -14.59 -8.37
N ARG A 153 7.27 -14.55 -7.35
CA ARG A 153 7.30 -15.53 -6.24
C ARG A 153 7.07 -16.97 -6.71
N THR A 154 6.39 -17.16 -7.83
CA THR A 154 6.02 -18.48 -8.35
C THR A 154 7.16 -19.16 -9.10
N CYS A 155 7.95 -18.41 -9.89
CA CYS A 155 9.00 -18.99 -10.75
C CYS A 155 10.40 -18.44 -10.47
N GLY A 156 10.56 -17.53 -9.51
CA GLY A 156 11.85 -16.95 -9.11
C GLY A 156 12.47 -16.02 -10.16
N LEU A 157 11.78 -15.73 -11.25
CA LEU A 157 12.27 -14.79 -12.24
C LEU A 157 12.37 -13.39 -11.66
N VAL A 158 13.44 -12.70 -12.05
CA VAL A 158 13.67 -11.30 -11.71
C VAL A 158 13.89 -10.51 -12.98
N GLY A 159 13.48 -9.25 -12.97
CA GLY A 159 13.66 -8.37 -14.12
C GLY A 159 13.58 -6.90 -13.73
N ARG A 160 13.73 -6.02 -14.71
CA ARG A 160 13.52 -4.58 -14.54
C ARG A 160 12.04 -4.25 -14.63
N ALA A 161 11.55 -3.33 -13.81
CA ALA A 161 10.15 -2.90 -13.77
C ALA A 161 9.69 -2.28 -15.11
N ASP A 162 10.57 -1.57 -15.80
CA ASP A 162 10.30 -0.96 -17.10
C ASP A 162 10.39 -1.94 -18.29
N TRP A 163 10.87 -3.17 -18.06
CA TRP A 163 11.01 -4.18 -19.10
C TRP A 163 10.44 -5.55 -18.67
N PRO A 164 9.11 -5.71 -18.70
CA PRO A 164 8.47 -6.99 -18.41
C PRO A 164 8.67 -7.98 -19.57
N PHE A 165 8.86 -9.27 -19.26
CA PHE A 165 9.10 -10.33 -20.27
C PHE A 165 7.93 -10.53 -21.23
N ASN A 166 6.70 -10.27 -20.79
CA ASN A 166 5.51 -10.41 -21.62
C ASN A 166 4.38 -9.48 -21.16
N ARG A 167 3.35 -9.36 -22.01
CA ARG A 167 2.20 -8.47 -21.77
C ARG A 167 1.38 -8.86 -20.54
N HIS A 168 1.28 -10.15 -20.21
CA HIS A 168 0.54 -10.60 -19.03
C HIS A 168 1.21 -10.10 -17.74
N MET A 169 2.54 -10.26 -17.66
CA MET A 169 3.33 -9.75 -16.54
C MET A 169 3.26 -8.22 -16.43
N MET A 170 3.30 -7.50 -17.55
CA MET A 170 3.17 -6.04 -17.57
C MET A 170 1.91 -5.54 -16.82
N LEU A 171 0.76 -6.17 -17.04
CA LEU A 171 -0.50 -5.79 -16.39
C LEU A 171 -0.48 -6.06 -14.88
N LEU A 172 0.08 -7.22 -14.47
CA LEU A 172 0.21 -7.57 -13.05
C LEU A 172 1.20 -6.65 -12.33
N LEU A 173 2.30 -6.32 -13.00
CA LEU A 173 3.35 -5.44 -12.48
C LEU A 173 2.88 -4.00 -12.36
N ALA A 174 2.08 -3.48 -13.29
CA ALA A 174 1.51 -2.14 -13.18
C ALA A 174 0.69 -2.00 -11.87
N ALA A 175 -0.21 -2.95 -11.61
CA ALA A 175 -0.99 -2.96 -10.38
C ALA A 175 -0.11 -3.14 -9.13
N SER A 176 0.99 -3.90 -9.23
CA SER A 176 1.96 -4.04 -8.12
C SER A 176 2.77 -2.77 -7.88
N ALA A 177 3.17 -2.08 -8.94
CA ALA A 177 3.92 -0.83 -8.90
C ALA A 177 3.06 0.26 -8.24
N ASP A 178 1.79 0.39 -8.63
CA ASP A 178 0.86 1.35 -8.01
C ASP A 178 0.68 1.10 -6.50
N ARG A 179 0.49 -0.16 -6.11
CA ARG A 179 0.42 -0.54 -4.69
C ARG A 179 1.71 -0.22 -3.94
N THR A 180 2.85 -0.47 -4.57
CA THR A 180 4.18 -0.22 -3.99
C THR A 180 4.43 1.28 -3.83
N ALA A 181 4.14 2.07 -4.85
CA ALA A 181 4.23 3.53 -4.81
C ALA A 181 3.33 4.10 -3.70
N SER A 182 2.07 3.66 -3.64
CA SER A 182 1.13 4.09 -2.60
C SER A 182 1.63 3.73 -1.18
N LEU A 183 2.20 2.53 -0.98
CA LEU A 183 2.77 2.14 0.30
C LEU A 183 4.01 2.97 0.67
N ARG A 184 4.89 3.26 -0.30
CA ARG A 184 6.08 4.12 -0.09
C ARG A 184 5.67 5.54 0.28
N ASP A 185 4.67 6.10 -0.40
CA ASP A 185 4.14 7.43 -0.10
C ASP A 185 3.52 7.53 1.29
N VAL A 186 2.76 6.51 1.68
CA VAL A 186 2.17 6.41 3.03
C VAL A 186 3.25 6.23 4.08
N ALA A 187 4.28 5.41 3.83
CA ALA A 187 5.39 5.26 4.75
C ALA A 187 6.12 6.60 4.96
N ALA A 188 6.38 7.35 3.89
CA ALA A 188 6.99 8.67 3.98
C ALA A 188 6.11 9.65 4.78
N ASP A 189 4.80 9.74 4.51
CA ASP A 189 3.88 10.60 5.29
C ASP A 189 3.87 10.25 6.79
N ILE A 190 3.92 8.96 7.13
CA ILE A 190 3.98 8.51 8.53
C ILE A 190 5.31 8.96 9.17
N TYR A 191 6.45 8.74 8.50
CA TYR A 191 7.76 9.10 9.06
C TYR A 191 7.97 10.61 9.15
N GLU A 192 7.32 11.41 8.29
CA GLU A 192 7.30 12.87 8.42
C GLU A 192 6.55 13.33 9.68
N ARG A 193 5.41 12.68 10.00
CA ARG A 193 4.58 13.04 11.16
C ARG A 193 5.09 12.44 12.48
N PHE A 194 5.69 11.25 12.42
CA PHE A 194 6.13 10.47 13.57
C PHE A 194 7.59 10.01 13.38
N PRO A 195 8.57 10.93 13.39
CA PRO A 195 9.97 10.59 13.15
C PRO A 195 10.56 9.68 14.24
N GLY A 196 11.40 8.72 13.84
CA GLY A 196 12.40 8.05 14.68
C GLY A 196 11.92 7.51 16.04
N GLY A 197 11.44 6.27 16.07
CA GLY A 197 11.11 5.59 17.34
C GLY A 197 9.81 6.05 18.00
N LEU A 198 9.10 7.01 17.40
CA LEU A 198 7.87 7.55 17.96
C LEU A 198 6.70 6.56 17.85
N ARG A 199 5.94 6.48 18.93
CA ARG A 199 4.73 5.67 19.01
C ARG A 199 3.52 6.47 18.57
N PHE A 200 2.67 5.85 17.77
CA PHE A 200 1.43 6.46 17.30
C PHE A 200 0.30 5.42 17.21
N THR A 201 -0.90 5.88 16.88
CA THR A 201 -2.06 5.01 16.65
C THR A 201 -2.68 5.35 15.31
N ALA A 202 -3.46 4.43 14.75
CA ALA A 202 -4.23 4.69 13.52
C ALA A 202 -5.13 5.93 13.62
N VAL A 203 -5.60 6.26 14.83
CA VAL A 203 -6.41 7.45 15.10
C VAL A 203 -5.55 8.72 15.10
N ALA A 204 -4.35 8.67 15.70
CA ALA A 204 -3.44 9.80 15.72
C ALA A 204 -2.91 10.16 14.32
N TRP A 205 -2.73 9.17 13.45
CA TRP A 205 -2.42 9.42 12.04
C TRP A 205 -3.63 9.97 11.26
N ALA A 206 -4.86 9.71 11.72
CA ALA A 206 -6.10 10.12 11.08
C ALA A 206 -6.64 11.49 11.53
N THR A 207 -5.82 12.36 12.11
CA THR A 207 -6.27 13.62 12.75
C THR A 207 -7.01 14.57 11.81
N ASP A 208 -6.75 14.51 10.50
CA ASP A 208 -7.28 15.47 9.51
C ASP A 208 -8.69 15.14 9.01
N GLN A 209 -9.43 14.25 9.68
CA GLN A 209 -10.72 13.72 9.22
C GLN A 209 -11.87 13.87 10.24
N SER A 210 -11.82 14.89 11.08
CA SER A 210 -12.92 15.24 12.00
C SER A 210 -14.27 15.42 11.29
N ASP A 211 -14.23 15.82 10.02
CA ASP A 211 -15.37 16.35 9.27
C ASP A 211 -16.14 15.26 8.49
N LEU A 212 -15.61 14.04 8.43
CA LEU A 212 -16.25 12.95 7.70
C LEU A 212 -17.48 12.38 8.43
N PRO A 213 -18.51 11.90 7.71
CA PRO A 213 -19.61 11.12 8.28
C PRO A 213 -19.12 9.90 9.06
N ARG A 214 -19.86 9.48 10.10
CA ARG A 214 -19.44 8.39 11.01
C ARG A 214 -19.13 7.07 10.30
N ARG A 215 -19.87 6.74 9.24
CA ARG A 215 -19.67 5.50 8.46
C ARG A 215 -18.34 5.55 7.68
N GLU A 216 -18.08 6.65 7.00
CA GLU A 216 -16.85 6.88 6.24
C GLU A 216 -15.63 6.91 7.15
N ARG A 217 -15.73 7.56 8.32
CA ARG A 217 -14.66 7.50 9.33
C ARG A 217 -14.32 6.08 9.76
N ARG A 218 -15.31 5.21 9.91
CA ARG A 218 -15.06 3.80 10.28
C ARG A 218 -14.37 3.04 9.16
N GLN A 219 -14.79 3.25 7.92
CA GLN A 219 -14.18 2.62 6.74
C GLN A 219 -12.73 3.09 6.56
N ALA A 220 -12.49 4.41 6.58
CA ALA A 220 -11.15 4.98 6.48
C ALA A 220 -10.23 4.48 7.60
N LYS A 221 -10.75 4.34 8.83
CA LYS A 221 -10.00 3.74 9.95
C LYS A 221 -9.61 2.29 9.66
N ALA A 222 -10.52 1.48 9.12
CA ALA A 222 -10.25 0.08 8.79
C ALA A 222 -9.21 -0.05 7.67
N GLU A 223 -9.35 0.73 6.60
CA GLU A 223 -8.40 0.77 5.48
C GLU A 223 -7.00 1.17 5.96
N ARG A 224 -6.90 2.24 6.78
CA ARG A 224 -5.63 2.65 7.38
C ARG A 224 -5.04 1.61 8.31
N SER A 225 -5.86 0.95 9.12
CA SER A 225 -5.38 -0.11 10.02
C SER A 225 -4.79 -1.25 9.20
N ALA A 226 -5.44 -1.64 8.09
CA ALA A 226 -4.91 -2.63 7.16
C ALA A 226 -3.60 -2.17 6.50
N THR A 227 -3.50 -0.89 6.13
CA THR A 227 -2.25 -0.32 5.58
C THR A 227 -1.12 -0.34 6.62
N LEU A 228 -1.39 0.01 7.88
CA LEU A 228 -0.40 -0.02 8.95
C LEU A 228 0.09 -1.46 9.23
N SER A 229 -0.82 -2.43 9.25
CA SER A 229 -0.43 -3.85 9.37
C SER A 229 0.47 -4.28 8.21
N ARG A 230 0.14 -3.90 6.97
CA ARG A 230 1.02 -4.18 5.82
C ARG A 230 2.40 -3.55 5.95
N LEU A 231 2.48 -2.31 6.42
CA LEU A 231 3.78 -1.64 6.64
C LEU A 231 4.59 -2.34 7.74
N ALA A 232 3.92 -2.85 8.79
CA ALA A 232 4.56 -3.68 9.81
C ALA A 232 5.03 -5.03 9.27
N ASP A 233 4.24 -5.71 8.43
CA ASP A 233 4.60 -6.96 7.75
C ASP A 233 5.84 -6.77 6.85
N HIS A 234 5.98 -5.59 6.23
CA HIS A 234 7.15 -5.20 5.45
C HIS A 234 8.33 -4.69 6.31
N GLY A 235 8.21 -4.72 7.63
CA GLY A 235 9.27 -4.32 8.55
C GLY A 235 9.56 -2.82 8.55
N LEU A 236 8.63 -1.97 8.09
CA LEU A 236 8.78 -0.51 8.11
C LEU A 236 8.28 0.12 9.40
N LEU A 237 7.48 -0.61 10.16
CA LEU A 237 6.92 -0.21 11.44
C LEU A 237 7.03 -1.40 12.39
N GLU A 238 7.05 -1.11 13.67
CA GLU A 238 6.94 -2.12 14.72
C GLU A 238 5.57 -2.02 15.38
N GLU A 239 4.94 -3.17 15.64
CA GLU A 239 3.77 -3.20 16.49
C GLU A 239 4.16 -2.84 17.92
N ALA A 240 3.52 -1.81 18.48
CA ALA A 240 3.83 -1.28 19.79
C ALA A 240 2.56 -0.80 20.49
N PRO A 241 2.49 -0.84 21.83
CA PRO A 241 1.37 -0.23 22.52
C PRO A 241 1.29 1.26 22.21
N GLY A 242 0.09 1.76 21.94
CA GLY A 242 -0.14 3.17 21.67
C GLY A 242 0.25 4.07 22.84
N PRO A 243 0.44 5.39 22.63
CA PRO A 243 0.93 6.32 23.66
C PRO A 243 0.07 6.37 24.95
N ARG A 244 -1.20 5.99 24.87
CA ARG A 244 -2.15 5.92 26.00
C ARG A 244 -2.62 4.49 26.31
N GLY A 245 -1.89 3.48 25.82
CA GLY A 245 -2.32 2.07 25.83
C GLY A 245 -3.17 1.66 24.62
N GLY A 246 -3.29 0.35 24.38
CA GLY A 246 -4.01 -0.23 23.24
C GLY A 246 -3.15 -0.47 21.98
N VAL A 247 -3.79 -0.88 20.88
CA VAL A 247 -3.11 -1.19 19.60
C VAL A 247 -2.51 0.08 19.00
N GLY A 248 -1.22 0.05 18.70
CA GLY A 248 -0.48 1.14 18.10
C GLY A 248 0.70 0.62 17.26
N TYR A 249 1.46 1.57 16.75
CA TYR A 249 2.65 1.30 15.94
C TYR A 249 3.77 2.23 16.37
N ARG A 250 5.00 1.83 16.11
CA ARG A 250 6.21 2.61 16.32
C ARG A 250 6.98 2.68 15.01
N THR A 251 7.41 3.89 14.63
CA THR A 251 8.39 4.04 13.54
C THR A 251 9.74 3.53 14.00
N LEU A 252 10.56 3.01 13.08
CA LEU A 252 11.91 2.59 13.40
C LEU A 252 12.74 3.80 13.85
N GLU A 253 13.71 3.57 14.74
CA GLU A 253 14.67 4.61 15.13
C GLU A 253 15.48 5.07 13.91
N GLU A 254 15.90 4.11 13.08
CA GLU A 254 16.56 4.34 11.81
C GLU A 254 15.64 3.84 10.68
N PRO A 255 15.10 4.74 9.84
CA PRO A 255 14.35 4.33 8.66
C PRO A 255 15.27 3.57 7.68
N PRO A 256 14.72 2.69 6.83
CA PRO A 256 15.47 2.10 5.73
C PRO A 256 16.09 3.18 4.82
N GLU A 257 17.27 2.90 4.26
CA GLU A 257 18.04 3.86 3.45
C GLU A 257 17.19 4.52 2.35
N TRP A 258 16.45 3.73 1.56
CA TRP A 258 15.58 4.25 0.51
C TRP A 258 14.50 5.22 1.02
N LEU A 259 14.03 5.04 2.26
CA LEU A 259 13.01 5.88 2.87
C LEU A 259 13.64 7.16 3.42
N ALA A 260 14.84 7.06 4.00
CA ALA A 260 15.61 8.22 4.41
C ALA A 260 15.88 9.16 3.23
N ASP A 261 16.33 8.61 2.09
CA ASP A 261 16.56 9.37 0.86
C ASP A 261 15.29 10.05 0.36
N LEU A 262 14.18 9.31 0.31
CA LEU A 262 12.87 9.84 -0.09
C LEU A 262 12.40 11.01 0.79
N LEU A 263 12.64 10.93 2.11
CA LEU A 263 12.28 12.00 3.05
C LEU A 263 13.13 13.26 2.81
N VAL A 264 14.41 13.10 2.45
CA VAL A 264 15.31 14.21 2.10
C VAL A 264 14.85 14.88 0.81
N GLU A 265 14.53 14.09 -0.23
CA GLU A 265 14.02 14.60 -1.50
C GLU A 265 12.72 15.40 -1.31
N ARG A 266 11.73 14.84 -0.60
CA ARG A 266 10.46 15.52 -0.30
C ARG A 266 10.64 16.79 0.51
N ARG A 267 11.62 16.84 1.41
CA ARG A 267 11.95 18.06 2.15
C ARG A 267 12.50 19.13 1.21
N ALA A 268 13.44 18.77 0.34
CA ALA A 268 14.01 19.67 -0.64
C ALA A 268 12.96 20.21 -1.62
N GLU A 269 12.03 19.35 -2.09
CA GLU A 269 10.91 19.77 -2.95
C GLU A 269 10.01 20.80 -2.28
N ARG A 270 9.64 20.59 -1.01
CA ARG A 270 8.83 21.56 -0.25
C ARG A 270 9.56 22.87 -0.03
N GLU A 271 10.83 22.82 0.32
CA GLU A 271 11.66 24.02 0.49
C GLU A 271 11.79 24.80 -0.83
N ALA A 272 11.92 24.10 -1.97
CA ALA A 272 11.94 24.71 -3.30
C ALA A 272 10.58 25.32 -3.68
N GLU A 273 9.46 24.63 -3.43
CA GLU A 273 8.12 25.14 -3.71
C GLU A 273 7.81 26.40 -2.87
N GLU A 274 8.14 26.36 -1.58
CA GLU A 274 7.94 27.49 -0.67
C GLU A 274 8.82 28.68 -1.07
N THR A 275 10.08 28.44 -1.45
CA THR A 275 10.96 29.49 -2.01
C THR A 275 10.37 30.10 -3.28
N ALA A 276 9.84 29.27 -4.19
CA ALA A 276 9.19 29.74 -5.42
C ALA A 276 7.88 30.50 -5.14
N ARG A 277 7.12 30.11 -4.11
CA ARG A 277 5.93 30.83 -3.65
C ARG A 277 6.29 32.19 -3.07
N GLN A 278 7.32 32.26 -2.22
CA GLN A 278 7.82 33.51 -1.65
C GLN A 278 8.37 34.45 -2.72
N ALA A 279 9.15 33.93 -3.69
CA ALA A 279 9.64 34.72 -4.81
C ALA A 279 8.51 35.31 -5.66
N ARG A 280 7.45 34.53 -5.92
CA ARG A 280 6.23 35.01 -6.60
C ARG A 280 5.52 36.10 -5.78
N ALA A 281 5.36 35.91 -4.47
CA ALA A 281 4.74 36.90 -3.60
C ALA A 281 5.53 38.22 -3.59
N VAL A 282 6.86 38.15 -3.50
CA VAL A 282 7.76 39.32 -3.57
C VAL A 282 7.66 40.02 -4.92
N ALA A 283 7.64 39.27 -6.03
CA ALA A 283 7.49 39.83 -7.37
C ALA A 283 6.15 40.57 -7.54
N VAL A 284 5.06 40.01 -7.01
CA VAL A 284 3.74 40.67 -7.00
C VAL A 284 3.76 41.93 -6.14
N GLN A 285 4.32 41.87 -4.94
CA GLN A 285 4.45 43.05 -4.07
C GLN A 285 5.28 44.16 -4.71
N ARG A 286 6.36 43.81 -5.40
CA ARG A 286 7.18 44.76 -6.16
C ARG A 286 6.42 45.40 -7.31
N ALA A 287 5.72 44.61 -8.13
CA ALA A 287 4.91 45.11 -9.23
C ALA A 287 3.79 46.04 -8.77
N ILE A 288 3.22 45.77 -7.58
CA ILE A 288 2.25 46.67 -6.93
C ILE A 288 2.93 47.97 -6.48
N ALA A 289 4.09 47.88 -5.82
CA ALA A 289 4.79 49.04 -5.25
C ALA A 289 5.40 49.97 -6.31
N GLU A 290 5.85 49.44 -7.45
CA GLU A 290 6.47 50.20 -8.53
C GLU A 290 5.44 50.77 -9.53
N GLY A 291 4.18 50.31 -9.48
CA GLY A 291 3.11 50.65 -10.43
C GLY A 291 3.37 50.05 -11.82
N LEU A 292 2.35 49.44 -12.44
CA LEU A 292 2.48 48.92 -13.80
C LEU A 292 2.60 50.09 -14.79
N SER A 293 3.69 50.20 -15.54
CA SER A 293 3.86 51.26 -16.55
C SER A 293 3.37 50.82 -17.92
N TYR A 294 2.47 51.59 -18.52
CA TYR A 294 2.04 51.45 -19.92
C TYR A 294 2.38 52.73 -20.69
N THR A 295 2.89 52.62 -21.92
CA THR A 295 3.11 53.78 -22.80
C THR A 295 2.06 53.76 -23.88
N THR A 296 1.26 54.82 -23.97
CA THR A 296 0.19 54.90 -24.99
C THR A 296 0.75 55.10 -26.39
N GLU A 297 -0.06 54.89 -27.43
CA GLU A 297 0.32 55.19 -28.82
C GLU A 297 0.72 56.66 -29.02
N ALA A 298 0.14 57.56 -28.22
CA ALA A 298 0.50 58.98 -28.19
C ALA A 298 1.82 59.28 -27.46
N GLY A 299 2.50 58.27 -26.90
CA GLY A 299 3.76 58.39 -26.18
C GLY A 299 3.62 58.80 -24.71
N THR A 300 2.41 58.81 -24.15
CA THR A 300 2.18 59.16 -22.74
C THR A 300 2.45 57.95 -21.86
N VAL A 301 3.29 58.09 -20.84
CA VAL A 301 3.53 57.04 -19.85
C VAL A 301 2.48 57.12 -18.75
N THR A 302 1.66 56.07 -18.63
CA THR A 302 0.64 55.89 -17.60
C THR A 302 1.16 54.90 -16.56
N HIS A 303 1.25 55.35 -15.31
CA HIS A 303 1.50 54.46 -14.17
C HIS A 303 0.17 53.95 -13.61
N ILE A 304 0.04 52.63 -13.55
CA ILE A 304 -1.15 51.92 -13.13
C ILE A 304 -0.89 51.38 -11.72
N GLU A 305 -1.45 52.06 -10.73
CA GLU A 305 -1.47 51.60 -9.35
C GLU A 305 -2.64 50.64 -9.12
N GLN A 306 -2.40 49.54 -8.43
CA GLN A 306 -3.43 48.55 -8.08
C GLN A 306 -3.29 48.10 -6.63
N THR A 307 -4.39 47.64 -6.03
CA THR A 307 -4.40 47.10 -4.66
C THR A 307 -4.58 45.58 -4.68
N GLU A 308 -4.53 44.92 -3.53
CA GLU A 308 -4.88 43.50 -3.40
C GLU A 308 -6.34 43.19 -3.84
N TYR A 309 -7.22 44.21 -3.85
CA TYR A 309 -8.62 44.10 -4.29
C TYR A 309 -8.78 44.21 -5.82
N GLY A 310 -7.72 44.57 -6.55
CA GLY A 310 -7.69 44.72 -8.00
C GLY A 310 -7.69 46.18 -8.48
N LEU A 311 -8.27 46.40 -9.67
CA LEU A 311 -8.34 47.71 -10.32
C LEU A 311 -9.74 48.02 -10.86
N GLU A 312 -10.03 49.31 -11.01
CA GLU A 312 -11.27 49.86 -11.56
C GLU A 312 -10.97 50.66 -12.82
N LEU A 313 -11.80 50.48 -13.85
CA LEU A 313 -11.66 51.15 -15.14
C LEU A 313 -12.87 52.05 -15.34
N VAL A 314 -12.59 53.35 -15.44
CA VAL A 314 -13.59 54.40 -15.62
C VAL A 314 -13.40 55.01 -16.99
N PHE A 315 -14.46 54.96 -17.81
CA PHE A 315 -14.43 55.55 -19.14
C PHE A 315 -15.21 56.87 -19.13
N PRO A 316 -14.71 57.92 -19.82
CA PRO A 316 -15.43 59.19 -19.95
C PRO A 316 -16.69 59.08 -20.81
N ALA A 317 -16.73 58.11 -21.73
CA ALA A 317 -17.86 57.76 -22.58
C ALA A 317 -17.99 56.24 -22.68
N ALA A 318 -19.11 55.73 -23.23
CA ALA A 318 -19.28 54.30 -23.41
C ALA A 318 -18.15 53.73 -24.30
N PRO A 319 -17.35 52.74 -23.83
CA PRO A 319 -16.26 52.19 -24.62
C PRO A 319 -16.78 51.41 -25.82
N ALA A 320 -15.92 51.24 -26.82
CA ALA A 320 -16.19 50.47 -28.03
C ALA A 320 -16.69 49.05 -27.69
N VAL A 321 -17.43 48.42 -28.61
CA VAL A 321 -18.01 47.08 -28.39
C VAL A 321 -16.89 46.07 -28.19
N GLU A 322 -15.83 46.19 -28.98
CA GLU A 322 -14.66 45.32 -29.06
C GLU A 322 -13.95 45.25 -27.70
N VAL A 323 -13.67 46.41 -27.09
CA VAL A 323 -13.06 46.51 -25.75
C VAL A 323 -13.95 45.85 -24.70
N ARG A 324 -15.27 46.07 -24.76
CA ARG A 324 -16.22 45.44 -23.82
C ARG A 324 -16.31 43.93 -23.98
N GLU A 325 -16.15 43.40 -25.19
CA GLU A 325 -16.14 41.96 -25.45
C GLU A 325 -14.82 41.32 -25.00
N ALA A 326 -13.69 41.96 -25.29
CA ALA A 326 -12.37 41.53 -24.82
C ALA A 326 -12.32 41.45 -23.29
N MET A 327 -12.84 42.47 -22.59
CA MET A 327 -12.92 42.48 -21.12
C MET A 327 -13.82 41.34 -20.60
N LYS A 328 -14.93 41.02 -21.26
CA LYS A 328 -15.79 39.89 -20.84
C LYS A 328 -15.13 38.53 -21.03
N LEU A 329 -14.31 38.37 -22.07
CA LEU A 329 -13.63 37.12 -22.38
C LEU A 329 -12.54 36.76 -21.35
N ASP A 330 -11.95 37.75 -20.69
CA ASP A 330 -10.93 37.57 -19.63
C ASP A 330 -11.49 36.88 -18.37
N GLY A 331 -12.81 36.75 -18.23
CA GLY A 331 -13.48 35.96 -17.18
C GLY A 331 -13.45 36.56 -15.77
N ASP A 332 -12.52 37.48 -15.50
CA ASP A 332 -12.33 38.11 -14.19
C ASP A 332 -12.72 39.61 -14.15
N CYS A 333 -13.17 40.18 -15.28
CA CYS A 333 -13.73 41.53 -15.34
C CYS A 333 -15.25 41.52 -15.18
N LYS A 334 -15.77 42.39 -14.29
CA LYS A 334 -17.20 42.52 -14.02
C LYS A 334 -17.65 43.96 -14.19
N TRP A 335 -18.75 44.18 -14.92
CA TRP A 335 -19.43 45.48 -14.96
C TRP A 335 -20.18 45.74 -13.65
N ASP A 336 -19.91 46.90 -13.05
CA ASP A 336 -20.63 47.44 -11.90
C ASP A 336 -21.68 48.44 -12.40
N PRO A 337 -22.98 48.07 -12.41
CA PRO A 337 -24.04 48.90 -12.97
C PRO A 337 -24.31 50.15 -12.12
N ASP A 338 -24.07 50.07 -10.81
CA ASP A 338 -24.38 51.15 -9.87
C ASP A 338 -23.36 52.28 -10.01
N ARG A 339 -22.08 51.93 -10.17
CA ARG A 339 -20.98 52.89 -10.30
C ARG A 339 -20.54 53.13 -11.75
N ARG A 340 -21.19 52.47 -12.72
CA ARG A 340 -20.93 52.57 -14.17
C ARG A 340 -19.45 52.41 -14.54
N ARG A 341 -18.83 51.36 -14.02
CA ARG A 341 -17.39 51.09 -14.19
C ARG A 341 -17.13 49.59 -14.34
N TRP A 342 -15.99 49.25 -14.91
CA TRP A 342 -15.52 47.87 -14.95
C TRP A 342 -14.58 47.59 -13.78
N LEU A 343 -14.78 46.45 -13.12
CA LEU A 343 -13.99 45.99 -11.99
C LEU A 343 -13.20 44.75 -12.40
N ARG A 344 -11.88 44.77 -12.24
CA ARG A 344 -11.07 43.55 -12.29
C ARG A 344 -11.06 42.92 -10.90
N MET A 345 -11.41 41.64 -10.82
CA MET A 345 -11.56 40.92 -9.54
C MET A 345 -10.24 40.40 -8.95
N ARG A 346 -9.15 40.42 -9.71
CA ARG A 346 -7.81 40.03 -9.25
C ARG A 346 -6.75 41.03 -9.73
N PRO A 347 -5.66 41.23 -8.98
CA PRO A 347 -4.51 42.00 -9.45
C PRO A 347 -3.93 41.43 -10.75
N VAL A 348 -3.47 42.31 -11.64
CA VAL A 348 -2.80 41.94 -12.89
C VAL A 348 -1.28 42.01 -12.71
N ALA A 349 -0.53 41.04 -13.23
CA ALA A 349 0.93 41.01 -13.08
C ALA A 349 1.68 41.76 -14.19
N SER A 350 1.01 42.02 -15.32
CA SER A 350 1.54 42.71 -16.51
C SER A 350 0.43 43.49 -17.21
N VAL A 351 0.79 44.39 -18.13
CA VAL A 351 -0.19 45.04 -19.00
C VAL A 351 -0.69 44.05 -20.05
N GLU A 352 -1.95 43.61 -19.89
CA GLU A 352 -2.61 42.68 -20.80
C GLU A 352 -3.18 43.41 -22.04
N PRO A 353 -3.38 42.72 -23.18
CA PRO A 353 -3.85 43.37 -24.41
C PRO A 353 -5.16 44.16 -24.24
N TRP A 354 -6.14 43.60 -23.52
CA TRP A 354 -7.41 44.28 -23.26
C TRP A 354 -7.24 45.54 -22.38
N LEU A 355 -6.25 45.54 -21.48
CA LEU A 355 -5.97 46.67 -20.59
C LEU A 355 -5.29 47.80 -21.37
N ALA A 356 -4.36 47.45 -22.29
CA ALA A 356 -3.78 48.39 -23.23
C ALA A 356 -4.88 49.04 -24.09
N GLU A 357 -5.76 48.24 -24.71
CA GLU A 357 -6.89 48.73 -25.51
C GLU A 357 -7.84 49.63 -24.69
N ALA A 358 -8.11 49.28 -23.43
CA ALA A 358 -8.93 50.11 -22.56
C ALA A 358 -8.29 51.48 -22.30
N ILE A 359 -6.97 51.52 -22.04
CA ILE A 359 -6.24 52.77 -21.82
C ILE A 359 -6.21 53.61 -23.09
N GLU A 360 -5.97 53.01 -24.27
CA GLU A 360 -6.04 53.72 -25.56
C GLU A 360 -7.45 54.27 -25.85
N ALA A 361 -8.49 53.54 -25.44
CA ALA A 361 -9.87 54.01 -25.51
C ALA A 361 -10.22 55.11 -24.48
N GLY A 362 -9.23 55.59 -23.70
CA GLY A 362 -9.37 56.68 -22.73
C GLY A 362 -9.84 56.24 -21.35
N ALA A 363 -9.64 54.98 -20.96
CA ALA A 363 -9.92 54.55 -19.60
C ALA A 363 -8.98 55.20 -18.59
N THR A 364 -9.55 55.75 -17.52
CA THR A 364 -8.82 56.05 -16.29
C THR A 364 -8.75 54.78 -15.45
N VAL A 365 -7.52 54.34 -15.12
CA VAL A 365 -7.29 53.19 -14.23
C VAL A 365 -7.14 53.68 -12.80
N LEU A 366 -7.92 53.12 -11.88
CA LEU A 366 -7.91 53.47 -10.47
C LEU A 366 -7.69 52.22 -9.61
N PRO A 367 -7.03 52.36 -8.44
CA PRO A 367 -6.96 51.29 -7.47
C PRO A 367 -8.36 50.95 -6.97
N ARG A 368 -8.67 49.66 -6.88
CA ARG A 368 -9.95 49.23 -6.33
C ARG A 368 -9.97 49.36 -4.82
N LEU A 369 -11.04 49.97 -4.31
CA LEU A 369 -11.30 50.08 -2.88
C LEU A 369 -12.14 48.87 -2.40
N PRO A 370 -11.96 48.44 -1.13
CA PRO A 370 -12.68 47.31 -0.55
C PRO A 370 -14.21 47.47 -0.52
#